data_AF-A0A6H9GKG6-F1
#
_entry.id   AF-A0A6H9GKG6-F1
#
_cell.length_a   1.000
_cell.length_b   1.000
_cell.length_c   1.000
_cell.angle_alpha   90.00
_cell.angle_beta   90.00
_cell.angle_gamma   90.00
#
_symmetry.space_group_name_H-M   'P 1'
#
loop_
_entity.id
_entity.type
_entity.pdbx_description
1 polymer ?
#
loop_
_entity_poly.entity_id
_entity_poly.type
_entity_poly.pdbx_seq_one_letter_code
_entity_poly.pdbx_strand_id
1 'polypeptide(L)'
;MVAQKIVSKVEGRTRDLADFVPTSDAHELAHETGRDPKAMQAILEESSKILRRTPAAVIAAHRTGHVLANAGIDASNVEGGEAGRVLLWPFDPDTSARALRSELQKECEVRIGVVIADSMGRAWRIGTLGNAIGCAGVSVLEDRRGLAQDLYGRTLQATVIGIADSVAAMAALAMGEGAEGTPVALVRGCERWVTEEDGPGAVGGLRPIEQDMFR
;
A
#
# COMPACT_ATOMS: atom_id res chain seq x y z
N MET A 1 -7.99 9.78 -4.31
CA MET A 1 -7.17 8.92 -3.45
C MET A 1 -7.91 8.69 -2.14
N VAL A 2 -7.79 7.51 -1.57
CA VAL A 2 -8.46 7.08 -0.33
C VAL A 2 -7.42 6.43 0.58
N ALA A 3 -7.38 6.78 1.86
CA ALA A 3 -6.54 6.09 2.84
C ALA A 3 -7.05 4.66 3.06
N GLN A 4 -6.14 3.68 3.09
CA GLN A 4 -6.52 2.29 3.32
C GLN A 4 -7.25 2.10 4.64
N LYS A 5 -6.93 2.90 5.67
CA LYS A 5 -7.51 2.77 7.02
C LYS A 5 -9.04 2.75 6.99
N ILE A 6 -9.68 3.61 6.18
CA ILE A 6 -11.14 3.64 6.10
C ILE A 6 -11.71 2.46 5.29
N VAL A 7 -10.96 1.98 4.29
CA VAL A 7 -11.32 0.79 3.52
C VAL A 7 -11.27 -0.45 4.42
N SER A 8 -10.16 -0.64 5.14
CA SER A 8 -9.95 -1.72 6.11
C SER A 8 -11.02 -1.73 7.20
N LYS A 9 -11.44 -0.56 7.71
CA LYS A 9 -12.52 -0.45 8.69
C LYS A 9 -13.87 -0.90 8.13
N VAL A 10 -14.21 -0.47 6.91
CA VAL A 10 -15.45 -0.90 6.23
C VAL A 10 -15.44 -2.40 5.93
N GLU A 11 -14.28 -2.96 5.58
CA GLU A 11 -14.10 -4.39 5.34
C GLU A 11 -13.99 -5.24 6.63
N GLY A 12 -14.14 -4.65 7.81
CA GLY A 12 -14.08 -5.39 9.07
C GLY A 12 -12.70 -5.97 9.38
N ARG A 13 -11.63 -5.35 8.88
CA ARG A 13 -10.23 -5.83 9.04
C ARG A 13 -9.61 -5.48 10.40
N THR A 14 -10.41 -5.01 11.36
CA THR A 14 -9.95 -4.75 12.72
C THR A 14 -9.95 -6.04 13.54
N ARG A 15 -8.85 -6.34 14.22
CA ARG A 15 -8.67 -7.58 15.00
C ARG A 15 -8.09 -7.28 16.38
N ASP A 16 -8.39 -8.12 17.36
CA ASP A 16 -7.70 -8.10 18.64
C ASP A 16 -6.46 -9.01 18.54
N LEU A 17 -5.30 -8.52 18.98
CA LEU A 17 -4.10 -9.34 19.08
C LEU A 17 -4.34 -10.57 19.96
N ALA A 18 -5.20 -10.47 20.98
CA ALA A 18 -5.53 -11.56 21.87
C ALA A 18 -6.07 -12.80 21.14
N ASP A 19 -6.72 -12.62 19.99
CA ASP A 19 -7.34 -13.68 19.18
C ASP A 19 -6.33 -14.51 18.38
N PHE A 20 -5.09 -14.02 18.22
CA PHE A 20 -4.06 -14.75 17.49
C PHE A 20 -3.45 -15.83 18.38
N VAL A 21 -3.34 -17.04 17.83
CA VAL A 21 -2.69 -18.19 18.48
C VAL A 21 -1.29 -18.35 17.90
N PRO A 22 -0.22 -17.99 18.64
CA PRO A 22 1.13 -18.00 18.09
C PRO A 22 1.60 -19.42 17.76
N THR A 23 2.14 -19.57 16.55
CA THR A 23 2.84 -20.76 16.08
C THR A 23 4.29 -20.81 16.61
N SER A 24 5.00 -21.91 16.37
CA SER A 24 6.45 -22.01 16.64
C SER A 24 7.23 -20.89 15.96
N ASP A 25 6.90 -20.61 14.71
CA ASP A 25 7.59 -19.62 13.88
C ASP A 25 7.33 -18.20 14.42
N ALA A 26 6.12 -17.94 14.93
CA ALA A 26 5.79 -16.69 15.60
C ALA A 26 6.59 -16.50 16.90
N HIS A 27 6.79 -17.57 17.68
CA HIS A 27 7.62 -17.54 18.88
C HIS A 27 9.11 -17.32 18.56
N GLU A 28 9.63 -17.96 17.51
CA GLU A 28 11.01 -17.74 17.05
C GLU A 28 11.20 -16.29 16.59
N LEU A 29 10.31 -15.78 15.75
CA LEU A 29 10.35 -14.40 15.28
C LEU A 29 10.23 -13.39 16.44
N ALA A 30 9.39 -13.69 17.43
CA ALA A 30 9.25 -12.89 18.64
C ALA A 30 10.54 -12.86 19.46
N HIS A 31 11.21 -14.00 19.61
CA HIS A 31 12.50 -14.08 20.29
C HIS A 31 13.59 -13.26 19.56
N GLU A 32 13.68 -13.36 18.23
CA GLU A 32 14.66 -12.62 17.43
C GLU A 32 14.42 -11.10 17.42
N THR A 33 13.17 -10.66 17.57
CA THR A 33 12.79 -9.25 17.48
C THR A 33 12.51 -8.62 18.85
N GLY A 34 12.36 -9.40 19.91
CA GLY A 34 11.94 -8.92 21.23
C GLY A 34 10.50 -8.37 21.26
N ARG A 35 9.61 -8.89 20.41
CA ARG A 35 8.22 -8.42 20.25
C ARG A 35 7.20 -9.48 20.67
N ASP A 36 5.94 -9.08 20.81
CA ASP A 36 4.85 -9.99 21.18
C ASP A 36 4.65 -11.11 20.14
N PRO A 37 4.70 -12.40 20.54
CA PRO A 37 4.37 -13.54 19.66
C PRO A 37 3.03 -13.42 18.94
N LYS A 38 2.01 -12.79 19.54
CA LYS A 38 0.70 -12.59 18.90
C LYS A 38 0.78 -11.57 17.77
N ALA A 39 1.54 -10.50 17.95
CA ALA A 39 1.82 -9.56 16.87
C ALA A 39 2.66 -10.20 15.75
N MET A 40 3.60 -11.08 16.10
CA MET A 40 4.39 -11.82 15.12
C MET A 40 3.52 -12.80 14.34
N GLN A 41 2.60 -13.49 15.01
CA GLN A 41 1.62 -14.36 14.37
C GLN A 41 0.74 -13.59 13.38
N ALA A 42 0.23 -12.41 13.76
CA ALA A 42 -0.54 -11.56 12.86
C ALA A 42 0.28 -11.13 11.62
N ILE A 43 1.55 -10.75 11.81
CA ILE A 43 2.46 -10.42 10.70
C ILE A 43 2.63 -11.64 9.79
N LEU A 44 2.86 -12.83 10.34
CA LEU A 44 3.05 -14.06 9.55
C LEU A 44 1.80 -14.41 8.74
N GLU A 45 0.60 -14.29 9.31
CA GLU A 45 -0.67 -14.56 8.60
C GLU A 45 -0.92 -13.61 7.43
N GLU A 46 -0.44 -12.37 7.51
CA GLU A 46 -0.58 -11.36 6.47
C GLU A 46 0.61 -11.34 5.49
N SER A 47 1.61 -12.19 5.70
CA SER A 47 2.86 -12.21 4.92
C SER A 47 3.01 -13.46 4.07
N SER A 48 3.49 -13.28 2.85
CA SER A 48 4.01 -14.38 2.03
C SER A 48 5.45 -14.75 2.39
N LYS A 49 6.24 -13.78 2.87
CA LYS A 49 7.64 -13.99 3.27
C LYS A 49 8.14 -12.92 4.23
N ILE A 50 8.93 -13.32 5.23
CA ILE A 50 9.71 -12.40 6.06
C ILE A 50 11.08 -12.15 5.39
N LEU A 51 11.42 -10.87 5.18
CA LEU A 51 12.64 -10.44 4.49
C LEU A 51 13.70 -9.90 5.45
N ARG A 52 13.29 -9.19 6.51
CA ARG A 52 14.19 -8.68 7.52
C ARG A 52 13.53 -8.71 8.90
N ARG A 53 14.33 -8.99 9.92
CA ARG A 53 13.89 -9.10 11.30
C ARG A 53 14.80 -8.21 12.13
N THR A 54 14.22 -7.23 12.79
CA THR A 54 14.95 -6.31 13.68
C THR A 54 14.06 -5.98 14.87
N PRO A 55 14.65 -5.52 16.00
CA PRO A 55 13.85 -5.02 17.11
C PRO A 55 12.94 -3.84 16.75
N ALA A 56 13.35 -3.01 15.79
CA ALA A 56 12.59 -1.83 15.37
C ALA A 56 11.40 -2.18 14.45
N ALA A 57 11.57 -3.16 13.56
CA ALA A 57 10.55 -3.55 12.59
C ALA A 57 10.83 -4.94 12.00
N VAL A 58 9.76 -5.60 11.54
CA VAL A 58 9.84 -6.77 10.67
C VAL A 58 9.52 -6.31 9.25
N ILE A 59 10.43 -6.49 8.29
CA ILE A 59 10.15 -6.22 6.88
C ILE A 59 9.62 -7.50 6.25
N ALA A 60 8.41 -7.42 5.70
CA ALA A 60 7.72 -8.56 5.12
C ALA A 60 7.22 -8.24 3.70
N ALA A 61 7.24 -9.26 2.85
CA ALA A 61 6.41 -9.28 1.65
C ALA A 61 4.99 -9.67 2.09
N HIS A 62 4.08 -8.71 2.07
CA HIS A 62 2.67 -8.92 2.34
C HIS A 62 2.05 -9.89 1.32
N ARG A 63 0.93 -10.53 1.66
CA ARG A 63 0.20 -11.43 0.74
C ARG A 63 -0.27 -10.77 -0.56
N THR A 64 -0.38 -9.44 -0.59
CA THR A 64 -0.66 -8.65 -1.82
C THR A 64 0.60 -8.30 -2.61
N GLY A 65 1.77 -8.82 -2.23
CA GLY A 65 3.06 -8.62 -2.91
C GLY A 65 3.87 -7.40 -2.46
N HIS A 66 3.26 -6.43 -1.76
CA HIS A 66 3.94 -5.24 -1.27
C HIS A 66 4.99 -5.57 -0.21
N VAL A 67 6.15 -4.91 -0.26
CA VAL A 67 7.22 -5.09 0.75
C VAL A 67 7.24 -3.90 1.69
N LEU A 68 6.96 -4.15 2.96
CA LEU A 68 6.80 -3.09 3.96
C LEU A 68 7.07 -3.57 5.39
N ALA A 69 7.09 -2.61 6.31
CA ALA A 69 7.19 -2.89 7.73
C ALA A 69 5.89 -3.49 8.28
N ASN A 70 6.03 -4.50 9.14
CA ASN A 70 4.98 -5.14 9.91
C ASN A 70 3.79 -5.62 9.09
N ALA A 71 4.01 -5.98 7.81
CA ALA A 71 2.96 -6.42 6.89
C ALA A 71 1.78 -5.44 6.75
N GLY A 72 2.00 -4.14 6.96
CA GLY A 72 0.94 -3.12 6.87
C GLY A 72 -0.02 -3.11 8.06
N ILE A 73 0.25 -3.90 9.10
CA ILE A 73 -0.54 -3.94 10.32
C ILE A 73 -0.30 -2.65 11.10
N ASP A 74 -1.38 -1.94 11.42
CA ASP A 74 -1.36 -0.65 12.07
C ASP A 74 -2.15 -0.69 13.40
N ALA A 75 -1.61 -0.09 14.46
CA ALA A 75 -2.30 0.10 15.73
C ALA A 75 -2.72 1.57 15.95
N SER A 76 -2.22 2.49 15.12
CA SER A 76 -2.54 3.91 15.16
C SER A 76 -3.90 4.20 14.52
N ASN A 77 -4.62 5.21 15.04
CA ASN A 77 -5.96 5.58 14.56
C ASN A 77 -6.98 4.41 14.58
N VAL A 78 -6.75 3.44 15.47
CA VAL A 78 -7.64 2.31 15.80
C VAL A 78 -8.14 2.50 17.22
N GLU A 79 -9.46 2.53 17.39
CA GLU A 79 -10.07 2.58 18.72
C GLU A 79 -9.69 1.32 19.51
N GLY A 80 -9.11 1.47 20.71
CA GLY A 80 -8.59 0.36 21.49
C GLY A 80 -7.20 -0.14 21.06
N GLY A 81 -6.45 0.65 20.27
CA GLY A 81 -5.07 0.31 19.89
C GLY A 81 -4.15 0.03 21.09
N GLU A 82 -4.28 0.81 22.17
CA GLU A 82 -3.55 0.57 23.43
C GLU A 82 -3.96 -0.73 24.14
N ALA A 83 -5.16 -1.23 23.86
CA ALA A 83 -5.67 -2.50 24.37
C ALA A 83 -5.33 -3.69 23.47
N GLY A 84 -4.47 -3.50 22.45
CA GLY A 84 -4.02 -4.57 21.55
C GLY A 84 -4.88 -4.73 20.30
N ARG A 85 -5.77 -3.78 19.98
CA ARG A 85 -6.55 -3.81 18.74
C ARG A 85 -5.73 -3.30 17.56
N VAL A 86 -5.65 -4.06 16.49
CA VAL A 86 -4.89 -3.75 15.28
C VAL A 86 -5.78 -3.72 14.05
N LEU A 87 -5.36 -2.98 13.04
CA LEU A 87 -6.00 -2.91 11.74
C LEU A 87 -5.10 -3.60 10.71
N LEU A 88 -5.62 -4.65 10.10
CA LEU A 88 -4.99 -5.30 8.96
C LEU A 88 -5.34 -4.54 7.68
N TRP A 89 -4.53 -4.68 6.64
CA TRP A 89 -4.85 -4.16 5.32
C TRP A 89 -6.14 -4.75 4.74
N PRO A 90 -6.74 -4.08 3.73
CA PRO A 90 -7.85 -4.65 2.97
C PRO A 90 -7.50 -6.05 2.45
N PHE A 91 -8.51 -6.90 2.25
CA PHE A 91 -8.22 -8.25 1.77
C PHE A 91 -7.61 -8.20 0.36
N ASP A 92 -8.24 -7.43 -0.54
CA ASP A 92 -7.74 -7.15 -1.88
C ASP A 92 -7.99 -5.68 -2.21
N PRO A 93 -7.01 -4.78 -1.95
CA PRO A 93 -7.17 -3.35 -2.18
C PRO A 93 -7.48 -2.98 -3.63
N ASP A 94 -7.05 -3.76 -4.62
CA ASP A 94 -7.37 -3.50 -6.02
C ASP A 94 -8.84 -3.75 -6.30
N THR A 95 -9.39 -4.84 -5.76
CA THR A 95 -10.84 -5.12 -5.84
C THR A 95 -11.65 -4.03 -5.14
N SER A 96 -11.23 -3.57 -3.96
CA SER A 96 -11.88 -2.46 -3.27
C SER A 96 -11.85 -1.16 -4.08
N ALA A 97 -10.74 -0.87 -4.76
CA ALA A 97 -10.63 0.28 -5.65
C ALA A 97 -11.57 0.20 -6.85
N ARG A 98 -11.72 -0.99 -7.46
CA ARG A 98 -12.66 -1.23 -8.58
C ARG A 98 -14.11 -1.05 -8.15
N ALA A 99 -14.48 -1.59 -7.00
CA ALA A 99 -15.82 -1.42 -6.44
C ALA A 99 -16.14 0.06 -6.20
N LEU A 100 -15.22 0.78 -5.53
CA LEU A 100 -15.39 2.21 -5.26
C LEU A 100 -15.46 3.03 -6.55
N ARG A 101 -14.62 2.72 -7.55
CA ARG A 101 -14.67 3.37 -8.87
C ARG A 101 -16.03 3.16 -9.52
N SER A 102 -16.53 1.93 -9.57
CA SER A 102 -17.81 1.59 -10.20
C SER A 102 -18.95 2.43 -9.62
N GLU A 103 -19.06 2.49 -8.29
CA GLU A 103 -20.12 3.23 -7.60
C GLU A 103 -19.99 4.74 -7.82
N LEU A 104 -18.80 5.31 -7.65
CA LEU A 104 -18.59 6.74 -7.86
C LEU A 104 -18.84 7.18 -9.32
N GLN A 105 -18.50 6.34 -10.31
CA GLN A 105 -18.80 6.64 -11.72
C GLN A 105 -20.31 6.61 -12.00
N LYS A 106 -21.06 5.69 -11.39
CA LYS A 106 -22.52 5.65 -11.52
C LYS A 106 -23.17 6.89 -10.92
N GLU A 107 -22.74 7.29 -9.73
CA GLU A 107 -23.33 8.42 -9.00
C GLU A 107 -22.94 9.78 -9.59
N CYS A 108 -21.72 9.92 -10.10
CA CYS A 108 -21.21 11.22 -10.54
C CYS A 108 -21.16 11.38 -12.07
N GLU A 109 -21.43 10.33 -12.84
CA GLU A 109 -21.39 10.32 -14.32
C GLU A 109 -20.07 10.84 -14.91
N VAL A 110 -18.97 10.68 -14.19
CA VAL A 110 -17.62 11.11 -14.61
C VAL A 110 -16.67 9.94 -14.66
N ARG A 111 -15.70 10.01 -15.58
CA ARG A 111 -14.59 9.05 -15.63
C ARG A 111 -13.58 9.38 -14.55
N ILE A 112 -13.30 8.43 -13.67
CA ILE A 112 -12.37 8.63 -12.56
C ILE A 112 -11.42 7.44 -12.40
N GLY A 113 -10.22 7.77 -11.90
CA GLY A 113 -9.30 6.80 -11.32
C GLY A 113 -9.43 6.81 -9.79
N VAL A 114 -9.32 5.63 -9.18
CA VAL A 114 -9.30 5.44 -7.73
C VAL A 114 -7.94 4.87 -7.35
N VAL A 115 -7.33 5.45 -6.32
CA VAL A 115 -6.09 4.95 -5.70
C VAL A 115 -6.37 4.83 -4.21
N ILE A 116 -6.16 3.64 -3.66
CA ILE A 116 -6.11 3.34 -2.23
C ILE A 116 -4.63 3.31 -1.83
N ALA A 117 -4.29 4.07 -0.81
CA ALA A 117 -2.90 4.24 -0.39
C ALA A 117 -2.69 3.94 1.09
N ASP A 118 -1.46 3.53 1.39
CA ASP A 118 -0.94 3.46 2.76
C ASP A 118 0.41 4.16 2.86
N SER A 119 0.80 4.47 4.08
CA SER A 119 2.04 5.17 4.38
C SER A 119 3.17 4.16 4.60
N MET A 120 4.16 4.16 3.71
CA MET A 120 5.24 3.19 3.73
C MET A 120 6.62 3.87 3.80
N GLY A 121 7.55 3.20 4.47
CA GLY A 121 8.97 3.55 4.41
C GLY A 121 9.59 3.12 3.07
N ARG A 122 10.85 3.51 2.84
CA ARG A 122 11.59 3.12 1.63
C ARG A 122 13.08 2.96 1.91
N ALA A 123 13.74 2.16 1.08
CA ALA A 123 15.15 1.87 1.23
C ALA A 123 16.00 3.16 1.23
N TRP A 124 16.98 3.21 2.15
CA TRP A 124 18.03 4.24 2.23
C TRP A 124 17.57 5.69 2.43
N ARG A 125 16.32 5.93 2.86
CA ARG A 125 15.80 7.26 3.18
C ARG A 125 14.91 7.23 4.42
N ILE A 126 15.04 8.25 5.25
CA ILE A 126 14.20 8.45 6.45
C ILE A 126 12.91 9.17 6.03
N GLY A 127 11.80 8.79 6.67
CA GLY A 127 10.45 9.31 6.42
C GLY A 127 9.59 8.36 5.59
N THR A 128 8.29 8.34 5.90
CA THR A 128 7.28 7.62 5.13
C THR A 128 6.78 8.47 3.96
N LEU A 129 6.17 7.81 2.99
CA LEU A 129 5.41 8.43 1.91
C LEU A 129 4.15 7.62 1.65
N GLY A 130 3.13 8.27 1.10
CA GLY A 130 1.99 7.55 0.54
C GLY A 130 2.40 6.71 -0.66
N ASN A 131 1.98 5.46 -0.67
CA ASN A 131 2.19 4.52 -1.76
C ASN A 131 0.86 3.87 -2.13
N ALA A 132 0.66 3.61 -3.42
CA ALA A 132 -0.52 2.91 -3.89
C ALA A 132 -0.46 1.44 -3.45
N ILE A 133 -1.50 0.98 -2.74
CA ILE A 133 -1.65 -0.43 -2.36
C ILE A 133 -2.77 -1.11 -3.14
N GLY A 134 -3.68 -0.30 -3.72
CA GLY A 134 -4.71 -0.73 -4.64
C GLY A 134 -5.11 0.42 -5.57
N CYS A 135 -5.48 0.13 -6.82
CA CYS A 135 -6.00 1.16 -7.72
C CYS A 135 -6.88 0.59 -8.85
N ALA A 136 -7.72 1.44 -9.43
CA ALA A 136 -8.55 1.12 -10.59
C ALA A 136 -8.74 2.36 -11.47
N GLY A 137 -8.79 2.18 -12.79
CA GLY A 137 -9.04 3.27 -13.75
C GLY A 137 -7.89 4.26 -13.87
N VAL A 138 -6.66 3.83 -13.57
CA VAL A 138 -5.46 4.65 -13.62
C VAL A 138 -4.27 3.86 -14.16
N SER A 139 -3.45 4.48 -15.00
CA SER A 139 -2.15 3.95 -15.38
C SER A 139 -1.28 3.80 -14.14
N VAL A 140 -0.80 2.59 -13.88
CA VAL A 140 0.08 2.32 -12.72
C VAL A 140 1.49 2.80 -13.02
N LEU A 141 1.97 2.45 -14.20
CA LEU A 141 3.28 2.83 -14.73
C LEU A 141 3.11 3.58 -16.06
N GLU A 142 4.01 4.51 -16.33
CA GLU A 142 4.22 5.08 -17.66
C GLU A 142 5.64 4.73 -18.12
N ASP A 143 5.76 3.68 -18.93
CA ASP A 143 7.02 3.28 -19.52
C ASP A 143 7.32 4.12 -20.76
N ARG A 144 8.37 4.94 -20.70
CA ARG A 144 8.82 5.81 -21.79
C ARG A 144 10.08 5.30 -22.48
N ARG A 145 10.60 4.14 -22.06
CA ARG A 145 11.82 3.56 -22.63
C ARG A 145 11.60 3.21 -24.09
N GLY A 146 12.46 3.69 -24.98
CA GLY A 146 12.31 3.47 -26.42
C GLY A 146 11.19 4.26 -27.10
N LEU A 147 10.26 4.84 -26.34
CA LEU A 147 9.04 5.48 -26.86
C LEU A 147 9.11 7.00 -26.88
N ALA A 148 9.99 7.61 -26.10
CA ALA A 148 10.15 9.06 -26.03
C ALA A 148 11.62 9.47 -26.15
N GLN A 149 11.83 10.74 -26.47
CA GLN A 149 13.14 11.38 -26.56
C GLN A 149 13.27 12.45 -25.48
N ASP A 150 14.52 12.72 -25.07
CA ASP A 150 14.84 13.87 -24.24
C ASP A 150 14.89 15.18 -25.05
N LEU A 151 15.22 16.29 -24.37
CA LEU A 151 15.31 17.63 -24.98
C LEU A 151 16.35 17.74 -26.11
N TYR A 152 17.24 16.76 -26.27
CA TYR A 152 18.30 16.73 -27.29
C TYR A 152 18.09 15.60 -28.31
N GLY A 153 16.89 15.01 -28.36
CA GLY A 153 16.54 13.96 -29.33
C GLY A 153 17.09 12.58 -29.00
N ARG A 154 17.65 12.36 -27.79
CA ARG A 154 18.16 11.04 -27.39
C ARG A 154 17.02 10.19 -26.87
N THR A 155 16.90 8.96 -27.37
CA THR A 155 15.87 8.01 -26.93
C THR A 155 16.06 7.65 -25.45
N LEU A 156 14.99 7.78 -24.66
CA LEU A 156 15.00 7.42 -23.24
C LEU A 156 15.23 5.92 -23.06
N GLN A 157 16.15 5.53 -22.17
CA GLN A 157 16.51 4.12 -21.94
C GLN A 157 16.01 3.55 -20.61
N ALA A 158 15.80 4.40 -19.61
CA ALA A 158 15.53 3.97 -18.23
C ALA A 158 14.26 4.58 -17.61
N THR A 159 13.50 5.37 -18.38
CA THR A 159 12.41 6.17 -17.83
C THR A 159 11.12 5.37 -17.75
N VAL A 160 10.83 4.84 -16.56
CA VAL A 160 9.53 4.29 -16.17
C VAL A 160 9.02 5.10 -14.99
N ILE A 161 7.84 5.70 -15.13
CA ILE A 161 7.27 6.58 -14.11
C ILE A 161 6.23 5.80 -13.31
N GLY A 162 6.38 5.75 -11.98
CA GLY A 162 5.38 5.18 -11.07
C GLY A 162 4.24 6.16 -10.84
N ILE A 163 3.23 6.14 -11.70
CA ILE A 163 2.15 7.13 -11.71
C ILE A 163 1.25 6.98 -10.47
N ALA A 164 0.79 5.77 -10.17
CA ALA A 164 -0.08 5.52 -9.02
C ALA A 164 0.59 5.92 -7.70
N ASP A 165 1.86 5.57 -7.52
CA ASP A 165 2.65 5.98 -6.34
C ASP A 165 2.91 7.49 -6.29
N SER A 166 3.15 8.14 -7.43
CA SER A 166 3.35 9.60 -7.46
C SER A 166 2.09 10.34 -7.01
N VAL A 167 0.91 9.86 -7.44
CA VAL A 167 -0.38 10.39 -7.00
C VAL A 167 -0.61 10.11 -5.52
N ALA A 168 -0.33 8.89 -5.05
CA ALA A 168 -0.47 8.51 -3.65
C ALA A 168 0.41 9.37 -2.74
N ALA A 169 1.67 9.58 -3.09
CA ALA A 169 2.61 10.37 -2.29
C ALA A 169 2.14 11.83 -2.15
N MET A 170 1.68 12.45 -3.24
CA MET A 170 1.17 13.83 -3.22
C MET A 170 -0.11 13.95 -2.39
N ALA A 171 -1.04 13.02 -2.55
CA ALA A 171 -2.32 13.07 -1.86
C ALA A 171 -2.19 12.73 -0.37
N ALA A 172 -1.30 11.82 0.03
CA ALA A 172 -1.01 11.54 1.43
C ALA A 172 -0.48 12.78 2.15
N LEU A 173 0.39 13.57 1.51
CA LEU A 173 0.89 14.82 2.09
C LEU A 173 -0.24 15.84 2.36
N ALA A 174 -1.26 15.89 1.49
CA ALA A 174 -2.41 16.76 1.66
C ALA A 174 -3.40 16.25 2.73
N MET A 175 -3.47 14.92 2.91
CA MET A 175 -4.36 14.27 3.88
C MET A 175 -3.82 14.29 5.31
N GLY A 176 -2.50 14.34 5.46
CA GLY A 176 -1.83 14.20 6.75
C GLY A 176 -1.65 12.74 7.17
N GLU A 177 -0.85 12.54 8.20
CA GLU A 177 -0.41 11.23 8.69
C GLU A 177 -0.87 10.93 10.12
N GLY A 178 -1.69 11.81 10.71
CA GLY A 178 -2.09 11.79 12.11
C GLY A 178 -3.60 11.90 12.28
N ALA A 179 -4.03 12.93 13.02
CA ALA A 179 -5.40 13.12 13.47
C ALA A 179 -6.19 14.15 12.64
N GLU A 180 -5.71 14.50 11.45
CA GLU A 180 -6.31 15.51 10.58
C GLU A 180 -7.71 15.14 10.08
N GLY A 181 -8.09 13.85 10.17
CA GLY A 181 -9.45 13.40 9.85
C GLY A 181 -9.82 13.54 8.37
N THR A 182 -8.82 13.57 7.47
CA THR A 182 -9.01 13.77 6.02
C THR A 182 -8.61 12.50 5.25
N PRO A 183 -9.43 11.44 5.22
CA PRO A 183 -9.06 10.14 4.65
C PRO A 183 -9.20 10.06 3.12
N VAL A 184 -9.63 11.14 2.45
CA VAL A 184 -9.89 11.18 1.01
C VAL A 184 -9.37 12.49 0.44
N ALA A 185 -8.71 12.42 -0.71
CA ALA A 185 -8.26 13.58 -1.48
C ALA A 185 -8.63 13.45 -2.97
N LEU A 186 -9.08 14.55 -3.56
CA LEU A 186 -9.31 14.67 -5.00
C LEU A 186 -8.06 15.23 -5.68
N VAL A 187 -7.50 14.49 -6.63
CA VAL A 187 -6.34 14.90 -7.41
C VAL A 187 -6.79 15.24 -8.83
N ARG A 188 -6.45 16.44 -9.31
CA ARG A 188 -6.79 16.95 -10.65
C ARG A 188 -5.50 17.21 -11.45
N GLY A 189 -5.60 17.29 -12.79
CA GLY A 189 -4.43 17.39 -13.66
C GLY A 189 -3.79 16.04 -14.02
N CYS A 190 -4.48 14.94 -13.68
CA CYS A 190 -4.05 13.57 -13.94
C CYS A 190 -4.83 12.89 -15.08
N GLU A 191 -5.61 13.64 -15.84
CA GLU A 191 -6.60 13.14 -16.80
C GLU A 191 -5.96 12.21 -17.83
N ARG A 192 -4.73 12.52 -18.27
CA ARG A 192 -3.98 11.69 -19.24
C ARG A 192 -3.63 10.29 -18.76
N TRP A 193 -3.70 10.04 -17.44
CA TRP A 193 -3.41 8.74 -16.85
C TRP A 193 -4.68 8.04 -16.34
N VAL A 194 -5.85 8.66 -16.49
CA VAL A 194 -7.12 8.01 -16.17
C VAL A 194 -7.53 7.14 -17.36
N THR A 195 -7.78 5.86 -17.10
CA THR A 195 -8.08 4.84 -18.13
C THR A 195 -9.57 4.51 -18.18
N GLU A 196 -10.03 3.96 -19.30
CA GLU A 196 -11.39 3.45 -19.44
C GLU A 196 -11.57 2.13 -18.67
N GLU A 197 -10.65 1.20 -18.87
CA GLU A 197 -10.58 -0.06 -18.13
C GLU A 197 -10.05 0.14 -16.71
N ASP A 198 -10.40 -0.78 -15.81
CA ASP A 198 -9.87 -0.78 -14.44
C ASP A 198 -8.34 -0.95 -14.40
N GLY A 199 -7.79 -1.69 -15.35
CA GLY A 199 -6.36 -1.97 -15.43
C GLY A 199 -5.89 -3.03 -14.43
N PRO A 200 -4.55 -3.22 -14.33
CA PRO A 200 -3.95 -4.33 -13.59
C PRO A 200 -4.02 -4.16 -12.07
N GLY A 201 -4.32 -2.95 -11.58
CA GLY A 201 -4.22 -2.63 -10.15
C GLY A 201 -2.79 -2.30 -9.69
N ALA A 202 -2.63 -1.88 -8.44
CA ALA A 202 -1.36 -1.45 -7.87
C ALA A 202 -0.29 -2.56 -7.93
N VAL A 203 -0.74 -3.83 -7.90
CA VAL A 203 0.13 -5.00 -8.11
C VAL A 203 0.91 -4.95 -9.43
N GLY A 204 0.37 -4.29 -10.46
CA GLY A 204 1.06 -4.10 -11.75
C GLY A 204 2.29 -3.18 -11.69
N GLY A 205 2.46 -2.44 -10.59
CA GLY A 205 3.64 -1.61 -10.32
C GLY A 205 4.70 -2.31 -9.47
N LEU A 206 4.38 -3.48 -8.91
CA LEU A 206 5.29 -4.21 -8.03
C LEU A 206 6.35 -4.94 -8.83
N ARG A 207 7.57 -4.91 -8.30
CA ARG A 207 8.64 -5.73 -8.84
C ARG A 207 8.50 -7.17 -8.31
N PRO A 208 8.53 -8.20 -9.18
CA PRO A 208 8.59 -9.59 -8.73
C PRO A 208 9.80 -9.82 -7.81
N ILE A 209 9.66 -10.70 -6.82
CA ILE A 209 10.73 -10.97 -5.84
C ILE A 209 11.99 -11.59 -6.50
N GLU A 210 11.82 -12.23 -7.65
CA GLU A 210 12.90 -12.78 -8.47
C GLU A 210 13.76 -11.69 -9.12
N GLN A 211 13.23 -10.46 -9.20
CA GLN A 211 13.93 -9.28 -9.71
C GLN A 211 14.39 -8.35 -8.58
N ASP A 212 14.36 -8.81 -7.32
CA ASP A 212 14.85 -8.04 -6.17
C ASP A 212 16.30 -7.56 -6.41
N MET A 213 16.51 -6.25 -6.31
CA MET A 213 17.80 -5.61 -6.56
C MET A 213 18.62 -5.38 -5.28
N PHE A 214 18.09 -5.78 -4.11
CA PHE A 214 18.73 -5.56 -2.81
C PHE A 214 19.18 -6.87 -2.12
N ARG A 215 19.04 -8.00 -2.80
CA ARG A 215 19.62 -9.29 -2.37
C ARG A 215 21.06 -9.44 -2.83
#